data_AF-A0A090I771-F1
#
_entry.id   AF-A0A090I771-F1
#
_cell.length_a   1.000
_cell.length_b   1.000
_cell.length_c   1.000
_cell.angle_alpha   90.00
_cell.angle_beta   90.00
_cell.angle_gamma   90.00
#
_symmetry.space_group_name_H-M   'P 1'
#
loop_
_entity.id
_entity.type
_entity.pdbx_description
1 polymer ?
#
loop_
_entity_poly.entity_id
_entity_poly.type
_entity_poly.pdbx_seq_one_letter_code
_entity_poly.pdbx_strand_id
1 'polypeptide(L)'
;MKKLIFLSLLILAGCKESSRIDLSKVASSKTEAFKYVKYRPGKMDYTYCDSSSDITDLIKEEKRVIVVCLAIDHVSPRSGEKNRFFKYSSINEYGKINFCGWRDNYMRIDKKGKIISNTPKSGVSGKCESFSIYKYHHT
;
A
#
# COMPACT_ATOMS: atom_id res chain seq x y z
N MET A 1 -53.86 -39.39 3.49
CA MET A 1 -53.36 -38.00 3.47
C MET A 1 -51.86 -38.03 3.76
N LYS A 2 -51.05 -37.49 2.85
CA LYS A 2 -49.58 -37.64 2.80
C LYS A 2 -48.91 -36.90 3.97
N LYS A 3 -48.05 -37.59 4.73
CA LYS A 3 -47.15 -36.97 5.71
C LYS A 3 -45.99 -36.33 4.93
N LEU A 4 -45.93 -35.01 4.89
CA LEU A 4 -44.76 -34.27 4.40
C LEU A 4 -43.64 -34.42 5.43
N ILE A 5 -42.58 -35.13 5.05
CA ILE A 5 -41.31 -35.16 5.76
C ILE A 5 -40.53 -33.93 5.30
N PHE A 6 -40.42 -32.92 6.16
CA PHE A 6 -39.53 -31.79 5.96
C PHE A 6 -38.09 -32.28 6.20
N LEU A 7 -37.38 -32.59 5.12
CA LEU A 7 -35.96 -32.90 5.13
C LEU A 7 -35.19 -31.57 5.24
N SER A 8 -34.84 -31.17 6.47
CA SER A 8 -33.96 -30.04 6.74
C SER A 8 -32.55 -30.36 6.26
N LEU A 9 -32.21 -29.94 5.04
CA LEU A 9 -30.83 -29.88 4.54
C LEU A 9 -30.09 -28.78 5.33
N LEU A 10 -29.40 -29.18 6.39
CA LEU A 10 -28.31 -28.40 6.97
C LEU A 10 -27.16 -28.37 5.95
N ILE A 11 -27.18 -27.38 5.08
CA ILE A 11 -26.01 -27.03 4.28
C ILE A 11 -24.97 -26.51 5.28
N LEU A 12 -24.06 -27.39 5.71
CA LEU A 12 -22.78 -26.97 6.27
C LEU A 12 -22.07 -26.17 5.19
N ALA A 13 -22.29 -24.86 5.17
CA ALA A 13 -21.37 -23.93 4.55
C ALA A 13 -20.06 -24.07 5.33
N GLY A 14 -19.18 -24.96 4.87
CA GLY A 14 -17.84 -25.09 5.39
C GLY A 14 -17.23 -23.69 5.44
N CYS A 15 -16.89 -23.25 6.64
CA CYS A 15 -16.15 -22.01 6.84
C CYS A 15 -14.83 -22.19 6.10
N LYS A 16 -14.78 -21.73 4.85
CA LYS A 16 -13.56 -21.70 4.06
C LYS A 16 -12.68 -20.69 4.78
N GLU A 17 -11.74 -21.18 5.59
CA GLU A 17 -10.70 -20.33 6.17
C GLU A 17 -10.14 -19.47 5.03
N SER A 18 -10.14 -18.16 5.24
CA SER A 18 -9.57 -17.21 4.27
C SER A 18 -8.16 -17.67 3.96
N SER A 19 -7.94 -18.15 2.73
CA SER A 19 -6.62 -18.65 2.31
C SER A 19 -5.60 -17.54 2.50
N ARG A 20 -4.60 -17.78 3.35
CA ARG A 20 -3.51 -16.82 3.53
C ARG A 20 -2.79 -16.60 2.20
N ILE A 21 -2.36 -15.38 1.95
CA ILE A 21 -1.62 -15.02 0.75
C ILE A 21 -0.11 -15.21 0.96
N ASP A 22 0.62 -15.48 -0.11
CA ASP A 22 2.09 -15.57 -0.06
C ASP A 22 2.73 -14.18 -0.01
N LEU A 23 3.06 -13.73 1.20
CA LEU A 23 3.74 -12.45 1.44
C LEU A 23 5.13 -12.38 0.81
N SER A 24 5.81 -13.51 0.58
CA SER A 24 7.10 -13.52 -0.12
C SER A 24 6.93 -13.13 -1.57
N LYS A 25 5.89 -13.66 -2.22
CA LYS A 25 5.53 -13.31 -3.59
C LYS A 25 5.07 -11.86 -3.72
N VAL A 26 4.30 -11.38 -2.75
CA VAL A 26 3.89 -9.96 -2.70
C VAL A 26 5.11 -9.05 -2.55
N ALA A 27 6.06 -9.39 -1.67
CA ALA A 27 7.24 -8.57 -1.43
C ALA A 27 8.27 -8.59 -2.58
N SER A 28 8.25 -9.61 -3.44
CA SER A 28 9.22 -9.74 -4.55
C SER A 28 8.74 -9.15 -5.87
N SER A 29 7.50 -8.68 -5.97
CA SER A 29 6.91 -8.23 -7.23
C SER A 29 6.00 -7.02 -7.05
N LYS A 30 6.38 -5.89 -7.67
CA LYS A 30 5.52 -4.70 -7.78
C LYS A 30 4.19 -5.04 -8.44
N THR A 31 4.21 -5.87 -9.47
CA THR A 31 2.99 -6.34 -10.14
C THR A 31 2.10 -7.16 -9.20
N GLU A 32 2.67 -8.02 -8.36
CA GLU A 32 1.88 -8.80 -7.40
C GLU A 32 1.31 -7.90 -6.30
N ALA A 33 2.11 -7.03 -5.70
CA ALA A 33 1.66 -6.08 -4.69
C ALA A 33 0.58 -5.14 -5.22
N PHE A 34 0.72 -4.65 -6.46
CA PHE A 34 -0.22 -3.74 -7.09
C PHE A 34 -1.64 -4.34 -7.23
N LYS A 35 -1.78 -5.66 -7.34
CA LYS A 35 -3.12 -6.30 -7.37
C LYS A 35 -3.96 -5.96 -6.15
N TYR A 36 -3.30 -5.74 -5.01
CA TYR A 36 -3.92 -5.34 -3.75
C TYR A 36 -4.11 -3.83 -3.74
N VAL A 37 -3.04 -3.05 -3.87
CA VAL A 37 -3.05 -1.60 -3.67
C VAL A 37 -3.49 -0.77 -4.87
N LYS A 38 -4.00 -1.36 -5.96
CA LYS A 38 -4.54 -0.58 -7.08
C LYS A 38 -5.81 0.17 -6.69
N TYR A 39 -5.94 1.43 -7.12
CA TYR A 39 -7.16 2.20 -6.95
C TYR A 39 -8.36 1.49 -7.59
N ARG A 40 -9.50 1.51 -6.90
CA ARG A 40 -10.78 0.99 -7.41
C ARG A 40 -11.83 2.11 -7.36
N PRO A 41 -12.43 2.50 -8.50
CA PRO A 41 -13.49 3.51 -8.52
C PRO A 41 -14.60 3.19 -7.51
N GLY A 42 -15.03 4.20 -6.75
CA GLY A 42 -16.05 4.06 -5.69
C GLY A 42 -15.51 3.78 -4.29
N LYS A 43 -14.20 3.59 -4.13
CA LYS A 43 -13.52 3.57 -2.83
C LYS A 43 -12.41 4.63 -2.83
N MET A 44 -12.75 5.86 -2.47
CA MET A 44 -11.73 6.86 -2.16
C MET A 44 -11.11 6.50 -0.80
N ASP A 45 -10.00 5.78 -0.85
CA ASP A 45 -9.20 5.42 0.30
C ASP A 45 -7.73 5.78 -0.01
N TYR A 46 -7.00 6.22 1.01
CA TYR A 46 -5.62 6.72 0.89
C TYR A 46 -4.56 5.62 0.74
N THR A 47 -4.95 4.35 0.72
CA THR A 47 -4.10 3.15 0.67
C THR A 47 -3.62 2.77 -0.72
N TYR A 48 -4.13 3.42 -1.75
CA TYR A 48 -3.91 2.97 -3.12
C TYR A 48 -2.76 3.68 -3.84
N CYS A 49 -2.24 2.98 -4.84
CA CYS A 49 -1.26 3.43 -5.81
C CYS A 49 -1.93 3.48 -7.19
N ASP A 50 -1.54 4.45 -8.01
CA ASP A 50 -2.18 4.68 -9.31
C ASP A 50 -1.65 3.70 -10.37
N SER A 51 -0.36 3.35 -10.29
CA SER A 51 0.30 2.35 -11.13
C SER A 51 1.24 1.44 -10.32
N SER A 52 1.55 0.26 -10.87
CA SER A 52 2.59 -0.63 -10.31
C SER A 52 3.98 -0.01 -10.42
N SER A 53 4.20 0.88 -11.40
CA SER A 53 5.43 1.65 -11.55
C SER A 53 5.68 2.62 -10.39
N ASP A 54 4.60 3.06 -9.73
CA ASP A 54 4.67 4.03 -8.65
C ASP A 54 5.08 3.38 -7.33
N ILE A 55 5.00 2.04 -7.25
CA ILE A 55 5.55 1.30 -6.12
C ILE A 55 7.06 1.46 -6.16
N THR A 56 7.62 2.21 -5.22
CA THR A 56 9.06 2.42 -5.14
C THR A 56 9.73 1.31 -4.36
N ASP A 57 9.14 0.88 -3.25
CA ASP A 57 9.67 -0.18 -2.39
C ASP A 57 8.61 -1.13 -1.87
N LEU A 58 9.07 -2.35 -1.56
CA LEU A 58 8.32 -3.42 -0.91
C LEU A 58 9.15 -3.94 0.27
N ILE A 59 8.63 -3.76 1.48
CA ILE A 59 9.34 -4.14 2.70
C ILE A 59 8.59 -5.30 3.34
N LYS A 60 9.21 -6.47 3.35
CA LYS A 60 8.63 -7.67 3.96
C LYS A 60 8.83 -7.64 5.47
N GLU A 61 7.74 -7.86 6.19
CA GLU A 61 7.74 -8.17 7.62
C GLU A 61 7.11 -9.55 7.85
N GLU A 62 7.09 -10.03 9.09
CA GLU A 62 6.59 -11.36 9.44
C GLU A 62 5.15 -11.60 8.98
N LYS A 63 4.25 -10.62 9.22
CA LYS A 63 2.80 -10.77 9.02
C LYS A 63 2.21 -9.85 7.96
N ARG A 64 3.06 -9.07 7.28
CA ARG A 64 2.63 -8.09 6.30
C ARG A 64 3.76 -7.67 5.35
N VAL A 65 3.38 -7.01 4.27
CA VAL A 65 4.28 -6.28 3.38
C VAL A 65 3.90 -4.81 3.44
N ILE A 66 4.88 -3.94 3.69
CA ILE A 66 4.72 -2.49 3.53
C ILE A 66 4.99 -2.16 2.07
N VAL A 67 4.02 -1.50 1.44
CA VAL A 67 4.09 -0.99 0.09
C VAL A 67 4.31 0.51 0.17
N VAL A 68 5.38 0.98 -0.47
CA VAL A 68 5.69 2.41 -0.58
C VAL A 68 5.38 2.85 -2.00
N CYS A 69 4.51 3.85 -2.14
CA CYS A 69 4.08 4.36 -3.43
C CYS A 69 4.40 5.84 -3.59
N LEU A 70 4.98 6.21 -4.73
CA LEU A 70 5.18 7.58 -5.14
C LEU A 70 3.83 8.17 -5.56
N ALA A 71 3.27 9.03 -4.72
CA ALA A 71 1.94 9.60 -4.91
C ALA A 71 1.93 10.86 -5.77
N ILE A 72 2.98 11.69 -5.67
CA ILE A 72 3.12 12.93 -6.43
C ILE A 72 4.61 13.09 -6.73
N ASP A 73 4.96 13.30 -8.00
CA ASP A 73 6.29 13.75 -8.46
C ASP A 73 6.11 15.07 -9.21
N HIS A 74 6.06 16.18 -8.47
CA HIS A 74 5.82 17.50 -9.05
C HIS A 74 7.15 18.17 -9.39
N VAL A 75 7.33 18.55 -10.65
CA VAL A 75 8.49 19.33 -11.10
C VAL A 75 8.11 20.81 -11.23
N SER A 76 8.75 21.67 -10.45
CA SER A 76 8.62 23.12 -10.58
C SER A 76 9.16 23.58 -11.94
N PRO A 77 8.32 24.17 -12.82
CA PRO A 77 8.75 24.55 -14.17
C PRO A 77 9.87 25.60 -14.18
N ARG A 78 9.91 26.47 -13.16
CA ARG A 78 10.89 27.58 -13.07
C ARG A 78 12.24 27.13 -12.53
N SER A 79 12.24 26.37 -11.42
CA SER A 79 13.47 25.96 -10.76
C SER A 79 13.99 24.59 -11.23
N GLY A 80 13.15 23.77 -11.88
CA GLY A 80 13.43 22.37 -12.18
C GLY A 80 13.40 21.47 -10.93
N GLU A 81 12.97 22.01 -9.79
CA GLU A 81 12.94 21.30 -8.53
C GLU A 81 11.81 20.30 -8.49
N LYS A 82 12.15 19.06 -8.16
CA LYS A 82 11.16 18.01 -7.94
C LYS A 82 10.68 18.03 -6.48
N ASN A 83 9.41 17.70 -6.25
CA ASN A 83 8.84 17.42 -4.94
C ASN A 83 8.21 16.03 -5.00
N ARG A 84 8.60 15.12 -4.10
CA ARG A 84 8.16 13.71 -4.12
C ARG A 84 7.42 13.30 -2.86
N PHE A 85 6.18 12.86 -3.02
CA PHE A 85 5.31 12.48 -1.90
C PHE A 85 5.14 10.97 -1.89
N PHE A 86 5.25 10.35 -0.72
CA PHE A 86 5.11 8.90 -0.58
C PHE A 86 3.87 8.55 0.24
N LYS A 87 3.11 7.56 -0.23
CA LYS A 87 2.05 6.86 0.51
C LYS A 87 2.58 5.52 0.99
N TYR A 88 2.15 5.11 2.18
CA TYR A 88 2.52 3.85 2.79
C TYR A 88 1.25 3.05 3.05
N SER A 89 1.27 1.78 2.65
CA SER A 89 0.16 0.85 2.89
C SER A 89 0.71 -0.48 3.37
N SER A 90 -0.01 -1.17 4.25
CA SER A 90 0.34 -2.54 4.65
C SER A 90 -0.62 -3.55 4.03
N ILE A 91 -0.11 -4.62 3.44
CA ILE A 91 -0.87 -5.80 3.03
C ILE A 91 -0.59 -6.92 4.05
N ASN A 92 -1.60 -7.42 4.76
CA ASN A 92 -1.41 -8.51 5.73
C ASN A 92 -1.50 -9.91 5.11
N GLU A 93 -1.27 -10.95 5.91
CA GLU A 93 -1.35 -12.37 5.49
C GLU A 93 -2.72 -12.82 4.94
N TYR A 94 -3.75 -12.00 5.06
CA TYR A 94 -5.10 -12.24 4.52
C TYR A 94 -5.43 -11.34 3.32
N GLY A 95 -4.46 -10.56 2.81
CA GLY A 95 -4.66 -9.63 1.71
C GLY A 95 -5.46 -8.37 2.05
N LYS A 96 -5.70 -8.11 3.35
CA LYS A 96 -6.30 -6.86 3.81
C LYS A 96 -5.26 -5.74 3.75
N ILE A 97 -5.71 -4.59 3.26
CA ILE A 97 -4.89 -3.39 3.08
C ILE A 97 -5.27 -2.39 4.18
N ASN A 98 -4.27 -1.76 4.79
CA ASN A 98 -4.48 -0.65 5.72
C ASN A 98 -3.56 0.52 5.35
N PHE A 99 -4.07 1.74 5.57
CA PHE A 99 -3.29 2.95 5.34
C PHE A 99 -2.30 3.15 6.47
N CYS A 100 -1.03 3.22 6.10
CA CYS A 100 0.08 3.44 7.03
C CYS A 100 0.55 4.89 7.04
N GLY A 101 -0.13 5.79 6.32
CA GLY A 101 0.18 7.22 6.29
C GLY A 101 0.78 7.68 4.97
N TRP A 102 0.97 8.99 4.89
CA TRP A 102 1.78 9.65 3.88
C TRP A 102 2.97 10.33 4.53
N ARG A 103 4.07 10.45 3.79
CA ARG A 103 5.18 11.31 4.14
C ARG A 103 5.41 12.23 2.97
N ASP A 104 5.17 13.51 3.21
CA ASP A 104 5.50 14.58 2.30
C ASP A 104 7.03 14.77 2.40
N ASN A 105 7.81 13.97 1.66
CA ASN A 105 9.22 14.27 1.52
C ASN A 105 9.32 15.49 0.61
N TYR A 106 9.54 16.66 1.19
CA TYR A 106 10.00 17.81 0.43
C TYR A 106 11.47 17.57 0.05
N MET A 107 11.65 16.65 -0.90
CA MET A 107 12.93 16.29 -1.45
C MET A 107 13.17 17.17 -2.68
N ARG A 108 13.89 18.28 -2.52
CA ARG A 108 14.31 19.11 -3.65
C ARG A 108 15.40 18.35 -4.39
N ILE A 109 15.15 18.05 -5.65
CA ILE A 109 16.13 17.45 -6.56
C ILE A 109 16.53 18.52 -7.58
N ASP A 110 17.83 18.68 -7.86
CA ASP A 110 18.30 19.58 -8.90
C ASP A 110 18.03 19.02 -10.31
N LYS A 111 18.33 19.83 -11.34
CA LYS A 111 18.16 19.46 -12.75
C LYS A 111 19.01 18.26 -13.18
N LYS A 112 20.02 17.87 -12.40
CA LYS A 112 20.91 16.72 -12.64
C LYS A 112 20.48 15.47 -11.89
N GLY A 113 19.36 15.52 -11.16
CA GLY A 113 18.89 14.39 -10.37
C GLY A 113 19.53 14.29 -8.98
N LYS A 114 20.34 15.27 -8.55
CA LYS A 114 20.97 15.26 -7.22
C LYS A 114 20.01 15.81 -6.16
N ILE A 115 19.92 15.10 -5.04
CA ILE A 115 19.15 15.56 -3.88
C ILE A 115 19.85 16.79 -3.26
N ILE A 116 19.17 17.93 -3.26
CA ILE A 116 19.64 19.20 -2.67
C ILE A 116 19.17 19.33 -1.21
N SER A 117 17.93 18.96 -0.94
CA SER A 117 17.37 18.95 0.41
C SER A 117 16.36 17.83 0.54
N ASN A 118 16.21 17.30 1.74
CA ASN A 118 15.16 16.32 2.06
C ASN A 118 14.54 16.70 3.40
N THR A 119 13.48 17.50 3.34
CA THR A 119 12.76 17.92 4.54
C THR A 119 11.47 17.13 4.65
N PRO A 120 11.33 16.23 5.64
CA PRO A 120 10.06 15.57 5.89
C PRO A 120 9.05 16.61 6.39
N LYS A 121 7.99 16.88 5.64
CA LYS A 121 6.85 17.68 6.09
C LYS A 121 5.82 16.73 6.69
N SER A 122 5.38 17.03 7.91
CA SER A 122 4.42 16.23 8.66
C SER A 122 2.99 16.53 8.20
N GLY A 123 2.49 15.78 7.22
CA GLY A 123 1.07 15.64 6.93
C GLY A 123 0.54 14.35 7.55
N VAL A 124 -0.65 14.39 8.17
CA VAL A 124 -1.41 13.30 8.84
C VAL A 124 -0.76 11.91 8.74
N SER A 125 0.12 11.56 9.67
CA SER A 125 0.79 10.27 9.69
C SER A 125 -0.15 9.20 10.23
N GLY A 126 -0.56 8.28 9.35
CA GLY A 126 -1.05 6.99 9.79
C GLY A 126 0.01 6.33 10.66
N LYS A 127 -0.39 5.76 11.80
CA LYS A 127 0.51 4.89 12.58
C LYS A 127 0.51 3.53 11.88
N CYS A 128 1.59 3.21 11.20
CA CYS A 128 1.90 1.82 10.91
C CYS A 128 2.57 1.28 12.17
N GLU A 129 1.86 0.51 13.01
CA GLU A 129 2.48 -0.15 14.17
C GLU A 129 3.76 -0.85 13.71
N SER A 130 4.87 -0.77 14.47
CA SER A 130 6.21 -1.29 14.15
C SER A 130 6.95 -0.79 12.89
N PHE A 131 6.33 -0.01 11.99
CA PHE A 131 7.01 0.61 10.84
C PHE A 131 7.05 2.14 10.98
N SER A 132 8.25 2.67 11.26
CA SER A 132 8.43 4.12 11.35
C SER A 132 8.66 4.72 9.97
N ILE A 133 7.63 5.35 9.40
CA ILE A 133 7.71 6.12 8.14
C ILE A 133 8.81 7.21 8.20
N TYR A 134 9.18 7.66 9.40
CA TYR A 134 10.23 8.66 9.63
C TYR A 134 11.64 8.09 9.45
N LYS A 135 11.84 6.78 9.64
CA LYS A 135 13.12 6.09 9.46
C LYS A 135 13.32 5.55 8.04
N TYR A 136 12.30 5.59 7.20
CA TYR A 136 12.41 5.16 5.81
C TYR A 136 13.26 6.14 4.99
N HIS A 137 14.20 5.60 4.22
CA HIS A 137 15.04 6.33 3.29
C HIS A 137 14.82 5.75 1.90
N HIS A 138 14.27 6.55 0.99
CA HIS A 138 14.22 6.20 -0.43
C HIS A 138 15.60 6.43 -1.03
N THR A 139 16.21 5.37 -1.56
CA THR A 139 17.49 5.40 -2.30
C THR A 139 17.28 5.66 -3.78
#